data_AF-A0A7C9M8E1-F1
#
_entry.id   AF-A0A7C9M8E1-F1
#
_cell.length_a   1.000
_cell.length_b   1.000
_cell.length_c   1.000
_cell.angle_alpha   90.00
_cell.angle_beta   90.00
_cell.angle_gamma   90.00
#
_symmetry.space_group_name_H-M   'P 1'
#
loop_
_entity.id
_entity.type
_entity.pdbx_description
1 polymer ?
#
loop_
_entity_poly.entity_id
_entity_poly.type
_entity_poly.pdbx_seq_one_letter_code
_entity_poly.pdbx_strand_id
1 'polypeptide(L)'
;MTAPAETLNDHEQAALALLEGVIQNGLHEFQRTGSALAEIRDGRLYRATHSTFDAYLHERWDFTRQHAGRLIAAAEVAQVLEPIGFQPENERQARDLKPAAKIVSQLDPEQQQTVAKFLQATTGSEKPSTSQIKAVAEVVQAIDEHGTVAHPETGEPVPFIDLPEPARIAVIRENVTTGTHERLQRQQQHIEESKLQARSNGRGGWTDWFMDYVAQHLTPSQELRIVGKQDASGNPKVQALIVDTETHATVAYGEPADWLKKAVLNLVEEVKG
;
A
#
# COMPACT_ATOMS: atom_id res chain seq x y z
N MET A 1 -38.74 9.24 14.15
CA MET A 1 -38.75 10.71 14.33
C MET A 1 -37.80 11.28 13.29
N THR A 2 -38.35 11.80 12.19
CA THR A 2 -37.58 12.39 11.09
C THR A 2 -37.09 13.76 11.58
N ALA A 3 -35.77 13.96 11.65
CA ALA A 3 -35.20 15.26 12.01
C ALA A 3 -35.68 16.33 11.01
N PRO A 4 -35.98 17.57 11.45
CA PRO A 4 -36.39 18.63 10.54
C PRO A 4 -35.26 18.91 9.55
N ALA A 5 -35.61 19.07 8.27
CA ALA A 5 -34.66 19.47 7.24
C ALA A 5 -34.03 20.82 7.63
N GLU A 6 -32.72 20.84 7.91
CA GLU A 6 -31.97 22.07 8.10
C GLU A 6 -32.04 22.86 6.78
N THR A 7 -32.66 24.04 6.80
CA THR A 7 -32.80 24.86 5.60
C THR A 7 -31.46 25.49 5.21
N LEU A 8 -31.14 25.47 3.92
CA LEU A 8 -30.01 26.21 3.36
C LEU A 8 -30.41 27.69 3.20
N ASN A 9 -29.51 28.60 3.52
CA ASN A 9 -29.69 30.01 3.16
C ASN A 9 -29.48 30.25 1.65
N ASP A 10 -29.85 31.43 1.15
CA ASP A 10 -29.79 31.75 -0.28
C ASP A 10 -28.39 31.59 -0.89
N HIS A 11 -27.33 31.91 -0.12
CA HIS A 11 -25.95 31.76 -0.56
C HIS A 11 -25.56 30.28 -0.67
N GLU A 12 -25.94 29.46 0.32
CA GLU A 12 -25.70 28.02 0.30
C GLU A 12 -26.48 27.31 -0.81
N GLN A 13 -27.70 27.75 -1.11
CA GLN A 13 -28.49 27.24 -2.23
C GLN A 13 -27.83 27.57 -3.57
N ALA A 14 -27.37 28.82 -3.74
CA ALA A 14 -26.64 29.23 -4.93
C ALA A 14 -25.33 28.46 -5.08
N ALA A 15 -24.57 28.28 -3.99
CA ALA A 15 -23.33 27.50 -3.98
C ALA A 15 -23.60 26.04 -4.36
N LEU A 16 -24.62 25.41 -3.76
CA LEU A 16 -25.01 24.04 -4.11
C LEU A 16 -25.34 23.93 -5.61
N ALA A 17 -26.18 24.82 -6.15
CA ALA A 17 -26.55 24.78 -7.56
C ALA A 17 -25.33 24.92 -8.50
N LEU A 18 -24.36 25.77 -8.15
CA LEU A 18 -23.11 25.90 -8.89
C LEU A 18 -22.28 24.62 -8.85
N LEU A 19 -22.10 24.04 -7.66
CA LEU A 19 -21.32 22.80 -7.47
C LEU A 19 -21.97 21.60 -8.15
N GLU A 20 -23.29 21.48 -8.10
CA GLU A 20 -24.05 20.48 -8.86
C GLU A 20 -23.87 20.68 -10.36
N GLY A 21 -23.87 21.92 -10.85
CA GLY A 21 -23.54 22.24 -12.24
C GLY A 21 -22.12 21.80 -12.64
N VAL A 22 -21.13 21.96 -11.75
CA VAL A 22 -19.76 21.47 -11.96
C VAL A 22 -19.71 19.95 -12.08
N ILE A 23 -20.40 19.23 -11.19
CA ILE A 23 -20.45 17.76 -11.21
C ILE A 23 -21.12 17.27 -12.51
N GLN A 24 -22.26 17.86 -12.88
CA GLN A 24 -23.00 17.49 -14.09
C GLN A 24 -22.16 17.67 -15.37
N ASN A 25 -21.42 18.78 -15.47
CA ASN A 25 -20.60 19.10 -16.64
C ASN A 25 -19.22 18.40 -16.61
N GLY A 26 -18.79 17.95 -15.43
CA GLY A 26 -17.44 17.48 -15.16
C GLY A 26 -17.32 16.00 -14.83
N LEU A 27 -18.32 15.15 -15.14
CA LEU A 27 -18.30 13.72 -14.79
C LEU A 27 -17.03 12.97 -15.26
N HIS A 28 -16.37 13.46 -16.32
CA HIS A 28 -15.10 12.90 -16.82
C HIS A 28 -13.84 13.60 -16.26
N GLU A 29 -13.99 14.77 -15.62
CA GLU A 29 -12.94 15.54 -14.97
C GLU A 29 -12.94 15.26 -13.47
N PHE A 30 -12.22 14.21 -13.06
CA PHE A 30 -12.21 13.74 -11.66
C PHE A 30 -11.81 14.83 -10.66
N GLN A 31 -10.95 15.77 -11.05
CA GLN A 31 -10.47 16.86 -10.19
C GLN A 31 -11.62 17.79 -9.82
N ARG A 32 -12.33 18.34 -10.82
CA ARG A 32 -13.46 19.24 -10.60
C ARG A 32 -14.61 18.56 -9.86
N THR A 33 -14.95 17.35 -10.28
CA THR A 33 -16.01 16.58 -9.64
C THR A 33 -15.65 16.23 -8.19
N GLY A 34 -14.42 15.79 -7.93
CA GLY A 34 -13.95 15.48 -6.59
C GLY A 34 -13.95 16.69 -5.66
N SER A 35 -13.45 17.84 -6.12
CA SER A 35 -13.47 19.09 -5.33
C SER A 35 -14.90 19.55 -5.04
N ALA A 36 -15.79 19.54 -6.04
CA ALA A 36 -17.18 19.92 -5.83
C ALA A 36 -17.91 19.01 -4.85
N LEU A 37 -17.68 17.69 -4.94
CA LEU A 37 -18.21 16.72 -3.98
C LEU A 37 -17.66 16.94 -2.57
N ALA A 38 -16.39 17.32 -2.43
CA ALA A 38 -15.79 17.64 -1.14
C ALA A 38 -16.44 18.89 -0.52
N GLU A 39 -16.62 19.96 -1.30
CA GLU A 39 -17.28 21.20 -0.83
C GLU A 39 -18.73 20.96 -0.40
N ILE A 40 -19.51 20.20 -1.19
CA ILE A 40 -20.88 19.82 -0.83
C ILE A 40 -20.91 19.00 0.47
N ARG A 41 -19.98 18.06 0.63
CA ARG A 41 -19.87 17.20 1.81
C ARG A 41 -19.54 18.03 3.06
N ASP A 42 -18.50 18.83 2.98
CA ASP A 42 -17.91 19.56 4.11
C ASP A 42 -18.79 20.73 4.54
N GLY A 43 -19.44 21.41 3.58
CA GLY A 43 -20.48 22.42 3.86
C GLY A 43 -21.85 21.82 4.23
N ARG A 44 -21.99 20.48 4.23
CA ARG A 44 -23.27 19.77 4.40
C ARG A 44 -24.38 20.36 3.53
N LEU A 45 -24.07 20.75 2.30
CA LEU A 45 -25.02 21.48 1.44
C LEU A 45 -26.19 20.58 0.98
N TYR A 46 -26.04 19.27 1.06
CA TYR A 46 -27.11 18.31 0.75
C TYR A 46 -28.24 18.24 1.81
N ARG A 47 -28.04 18.85 3.00
CA ARG A 47 -28.90 18.64 4.18
C ARG A 47 -30.36 19.10 4.04
N ALA A 48 -30.63 20.01 3.10
CA ALA A 48 -32.00 20.49 2.84
C ALA A 48 -32.87 19.43 2.16
N THR A 49 -32.28 18.52 1.39
CA THR A 49 -33.00 17.51 0.60
C THR A 49 -32.73 16.08 1.06
N HIS A 50 -31.54 15.81 1.63
CA HIS A 50 -31.12 14.47 2.02
C HIS A 50 -30.58 14.45 3.45
N SER A 51 -30.93 13.42 4.21
CA SER A 51 -30.49 13.24 5.59
C SER A 51 -29.02 12.82 5.71
N THR A 52 -28.46 12.22 4.66
CA THR A 52 -27.06 11.78 4.60
C THR A 52 -26.44 12.13 3.27
N PHE A 53 -25.11 12.30 3.26
CA PHE A 53 -24.36 12.49 2.03
C PHE A 53 -24.48 11.28 1.09
N ASP A 54 -24.58 10.07 1.65
CA ASP A 54 -24.70 8.84 0.88
C ASP A 54 -26.03 8.78 0.10
N ALA A 55 -27.14 9.23 0.71
CA ALA A 55 -28.44 9.33 0.03
C ALA A 55 -28.38 10.38 -1.10
N TYR A 56 -27.79 11.54 -0.83
CA TYR A 56 -27.56 12.58 -1.83
C TYR A 56 -26.77 12.07 -3.05
N LEU A 57 -25.65 11.37 -2.80
CA LEU A 57 -24.81 10.81 -3.85
C LEU A 57 -25.56 9.82 -4.73
N HIS A 58 -26.33 8.92 -4.12
CA HIS A 58 -27.07 7.90 -4.84
C HIS A 58 -28.23 8.50 -5.64
N GLU A 59 -29.05 9.35 -5.03
CA GLU A 59 -30.25 9.89 -5.67
C GLU A 59 -29.94 10.92 -6.77
N ARG A 60 -28.87 11.71 -6.62
CA ARG A 60 -28.52 12.77 -7.59
C ARG A 60 -27.58 12.30 -8.70
N TRP A 61 -26.64 11.41 -8.38
CA TRP A 61 -25.51 11.09 -9.26
C TRP A 61 -25.35 9.60 -9.55
N ASP A 62 -26.18 8.73 -8.93
CA ASP A 62 -26.00 7.28 -8.92
C ASP A 62 -24.60 6.84 -8.43
N PHE A 63 -24.03 7.63 -7.52
CA PHE A 63 -22.70 7.36 -6.97
C PHE A 63 -22.81 6.56 -5.68
N THR A 64 -21.94 5.56 -5.54
CA THR A 64 -21.68 4.95 -4.24
C THR A 64 -20.77 5.86 -3.42
N ARG A 65 -20.89 5.80 -2.08
CA ARG A 65 -19.97 6.49 -1.16
C ARG A 65 -18.50 6.21 -1.47
N GLN A 66 -18.19 4.96 -1.82
CA GLN A 66 -16.82 4.55 -2.15
C GLN A 66 -16.32 5.24 -3.43
N HIS A 67 -17.16 5.35 -4.46
CA HIS A 67 -16.79 6.03 -5.70
C HIS A 67 -16.57 7.53 -5.46
N ALA A 68 -17.50 8.21 -4.79
CA ALA A 68 -17.36 9.62 -4.43
C ALA A 68 -16.10 9.87 -3.58
N GLY A 69 -15.84 9.00 -2.58
CA GLY A 69 -14.64 9.09 -1.75
C GLY A 69 -13.33 8.94 -2.53
N ARG A 70 -13.30 8.12 -3.59
CA ARG A 70 -12.14 8.02 -4.49
C ARG A 70 -11.93 9.29 -5.30
N LEU A 71 -13.00 9.87 -5.86
CA LEU A 71 -12.93 11.13 -6.60
C LEU A 71 -12.45 12.28 -5.72
N ILE A 72 -12.99 12.41 -4.51
CA ILE A 72 -12.57 13.42 -3.53
C ILE A 72 -11.09 13.25 -3.19
N ALA A 73 -10.66 12.05 -2.81
CA ALA A 73 -9.27 11.80 -2.44
C ALA A 73 -8.31 12.05 -3.62
N ALA A 74 -8.73 11.77 -4.86
CA ALA A 74 -7.92 12.04 -6.04
C ALA A 74 -7.81 13.55 -6.34
N ALA A 75 -8.90 14.31 -6.16
CA ALA A 75 -8.88 15.77 -6.30
C ALA A 75 -8.00 16.43 -5.24
N GLU A 76 -8.07 15.98 -3.98
CA GLU A 76 -7.17 16.43 -2.91
C GLU A 76 -5.69 16.19 -3.26
N VAL A 77 -5.36 15.01 -3.82
CA VAL A 77 -3.99 14.74 -4.29
C VAL A 77 -3.57 15.67 -5.42
N ALA A 78 -4.44 15.92 -6.40
CA ALA A 78 -4.13 16.84 -7.49
C ALA A 78 -3.86 18.27 -6.97
N GLN A 79 -4.67 18.74 -6.01
CA GLN A 79 -4.50 20.05 -5.39
C GLN A 79 -3.17 20.17 -4.63
N VAL A 80 -2.77 19.13 -3.89
CA VAL A 80 -1.50 19.12 -3.14
C VAL A 80 -0.28 19.13 -4.07
N LEU A 81 -0.40 18.54 -5.26
CA LEU A 81 0.71 18.44 -6.22
C LEU A 81 0.75 19.62 -7.23
N GLU A 82 -0.29 20.44 -7.26
CA GLU A 82 -0.35 21.64 -8.11
C GLU A 82 0.83 22.60 -7.88
N PRO A 83 1.24 22.94 -6.64
CA PRO A 83 2.35 23.86 -6.39
C PRO A 83 3.69 23.35 -6.92
N ILE A 84 3.84 22.03 -7.06
CA ILE A 84 5.05 21.42 -7.62
C ILE A 84 4.95 21.21 -9.15
N GLY A 85 3.91 21.76 -9.78
CA GLY A 85 3.72 21.74 -11.22
C GLY A 85 3.22 20.40 -11.76
N PHE A 86 2.66 19.54 -10.91
CA PHE A 86 2.24 18.20 -11.32
C PHE A 86 0.71 18.03 -11.27
N GLN A 87 0.14 17.61 -12.40
CA GLN A 87 -1.30 17.36 -12.53
C GLN A 87 -1.54 15.90 -12.96
N PRO A 88 -2.21 15.07 -12.14
CA PRO A 88 -2.56 13.72 -12.53
C PRO A 88 -3.61 13.74 -13.65
N GLU A 89 -3.43 12.92 -14.68
CA GLU A 89 -4.33 12.84 -15.85
C GLU A 89 -5.64 12.14 -15.52
N ASN A 90 -5.64 11.23 -14.53
CA ASN A 90 -6.81 10.45 -14.15
C ASN A 90 -6.80 10.09 -12.66
N GLU A 91 -7.97 9.69 -12.14
CA GLU A 91 -8.16 9.30 -10.73
C GLU A 91 -7.20 8.19 -10.30
N ARG A 92 -6.92 7.23 -11.18
CA ARG A 92 -6.00 6.13 -10.88
C ARG A 92 -4.59 6.64 -10.61
N GLN A 93 -4.07 7.52 -11.47
CA GLN A 93 -2.75 8.12 -11.29
C GLN A 93 -2.69 8.96 -10.01
N ALA A 94 -3.72 9.77 -9.73
CA ALA A 94 -3.80 10.54 -8.49
C ALA A 94 -3.76 9.61 -7.25
N ARG A 95 -4.44 8.47 -7.31
CA ARG A 95 -4.44 7.49 -6.23
C ARG A 95 -3.06 6.89 -5.98
N ASP A 96 -2.35 6.56 -7.05
CA ASP A 96 -0.98 6.02 -6.97
C ASP A 96 -0.01 7.07 -6.41
N LEU A 97 -0.33 8.36 -6.55
CA LEU A 97 0.46 9.50 -6.05
C LEU A 97 0.16 9.88 -4.60
N LYS A 98 -0.88 9.32 -3.98
CA LYS A 98 -1.27 9.61 -2.59
C LYS A 98 -0.10 9.54 -1.58
N PRO A 99 0.83 8.57 -1.64
CA PRO A 99 1.98 8.54 -0.74
C PRO A 99 2.92 9.73 -0.93
N ALA A 100 3.14 10.17 -2.17
CA ALA A 100 3.98 11.33 -2.47
C ALA A 100 3.30 12.62 -2.03
N ALA A 101 2.01 12.78 -2.32
CA ALA A 101 1.22 13.94 -1.90
C ALA A 101 1.22 14.11 -0.37
N LYS A 102 1.14 13.01 0.40
CA LYS A 102 1.22 13.07 1.87
C LYS A 102 2.50 13.74 2.38
N ILE A 103 3.63 13.50 1.72
CA ILE A 103 4.91 14.10 2.11
C ILE A 103 4.93 15.56 1.66
N VAL A 104 4.53 15.84 0.41
CA VAL A 104 4.46 17.20 -0.15
C VAL A 104 3.54 18.11 0.68
N SER A 105 2.42 17.61 1.21
CA SER A 105 1.53 18.39 2.07
C SER A 105 2.12 18.79 3.43
N GLN A 106 3.23 18.15 3.84
CA GLN A 106 3.96 18.48 5.06
C GLN A 106 5.09 19.48 4.80
N LEU A 107 5.41 19.75 3.52
CA LEU A 107 6.43 20.69 3.13
C LEU A 107 5.87 22.12 3.13
N ASP A 108 6.70 23.07 3.52
CA ASP A 108 6.39 24.49 3.38
C ASP A 108 6.46 24.94 1.89
N PRO A 109 5.96 26.14 1.56
CA PRO A 109 5.94 26.61 0.17
C PRO A 109 7.33 26.71 -0.49
N GLU A 110 8.39 27.00 0.25
CA GLU A 110 9.75 27.12 -0.29
C GLU A 110 10.33 25.73 -0.61
N GLN A 111 10.08 24.76 0.25
CA GLN A 111 10.41 23.35 0.06
C GLN A 111 9.65 22.75 -1.12
N GLN A 112 8.37 23.08 -1.30
CA GLN A 112 7.59 22.65 -2.48
C GLN A 112 8.20 23.18 -3.79
N GLN A 113 8.56 24.47 -3.84
CA GLN A 113 9.24 25.04 -5.02
C GLN A 113 10.58 24.36 -5.28
N THR A 114 11.30 24.04 -4.22
CA THR A 114 12.57 23.34 -4.25
C THR A 114 12.41 21.94 -4.86
N VAL A 115 11.40 21.17 -4.42
CA VAL A 115 11.01 19.87 -5.04
C VAL A 115 10.70 20.04 -6.52
N ALA A 116 9.89 21.05 -6.89
CA ALA A 116 9.47 21.30 -8.27
C ALA A 116 10.68 21.52 -9.21
N LYS A 117 11.60 22.38 -8.79
CA LYS A 117 12.83 22.69 -9.55
C LYS A 117 13.71 21.46 -9.73
N PHE A 118 13.86 20.62 -8.70
CA PHE A 118 14.64 19.39 -8.85
C PHE A 118 13.98 18.39 -9.77
N LEU A 119 12.66 18.22 -9.69
CA LEU A 119 11.95 17.33 -10.60
C LEU A 119 12.17 17.77 -12.05
N GLN A 120 12.09 19.08 -12.32
CA GLN A 120 12.38 19.64 -13.64
C GLN A 120 13.84 19.37 -14.07
N ALA A 121 14.81 19.62 -13.20
CA ALA A 121 16.24 19.51 -13.52
C ALA A 121 16.78 18.06 -13.59
N THR A 122 16.14 17.11 -12.91
CA THR A 122 16.61 15.72 -12.83
C THR A 122 15.91 14.80 -13.81
N THR A 123 14.61 15.00 -14.03
CA THR A 123 13.84 14.09 -14.87
C THR A 123 13.76 14.57 -16.32
N GLY A 124 13.96 15.88 -16.57
CA GLY A 124 13.76 16.50 -17.89
C GLY A 124 12.36 16.25 -18.47
N SER A 125 11.46 15.69 -17.67
CA SER A 125 10.15 15.20 -18.05
C SER A 125 9.13 16.07 -17.36
N GLU A 126 8.12 16.51 -18.10
CA GLU A 126 6.94 17.16 -17.53
C GLU A 126 6.13 16.20 -16.65
N LYS A 127 6.43 14.89 -16.67
CA LYS A 127 5.68 13.84 -15.97
C LYS A 127 6.60 12.92 -15.14
N PRO A 128 7.12 13.39 -14.00
CA PRO A 128 7.85 12.54 -13.07
C PRO A 128 6.96 11.43 -12.50
N SER A 129 7.55 10.28 -12.22
CA SER A 129 6.84 9.14 -11.63
C SER A 129 6.60 9.35 -10.12
N THR A 130 5.65 8.60 -9.54
CA THR A 130 5.40 8.60 -8.10
C THR A 130 6.67 8.39 -7.27
N SER A 131 7.53 7.46 -7.69
CA SER A 131 8.76 7.15 -6.97
C SER A 131 9.76 8.31 -7.02
N GLN A 132 9.83 9.03 -8.14
CA GLN A 132 10.67 10.22 -8.29
C GLN A 132 10.18 11.36 -7.41
N ILE A 133 8.88 11.70 -7.47
CA ILE A 133 8.29 12.76 -6.63
C ILE A 133 8.50 12.43 -5.15
N LYS A 134 8.20 11.19 -4.75
CA LYS A 134 8.41 10.73 -3.38
C LYS A 134 9.89 10.83 -2.97
N ALA A 135 10.82 10.36 -3.80
CA ALA A 135 12.23 10.38 -3.45
C ALA A 135 12.79 11.80 -3.29
N VAL A 136 12.43 12.72 -4.19
CA VAL A 136 12.85 14.12 -4.09
C VAL A 136 12.22 14.79 -2.86
N ALA A 137 10.93 14.59 -2.62
CA ALA A 137 10.23 15.17 -1.47
C ALA A 137 10.81 14.68 -0.13
N GLU A 138 11.10 13.38 0.01
CA GLU A 138 11.75 12.83 1.21
C GLU A 138 13.15 13.40 1.45
N VAL A 139 13.93 13.60 0.38
CA VAL A 139 15.25 14.19 0.50
C VAL A 139 15.16 15.66 0.92
N VAL A 140 14.25 16.43 0.34
CA VAL A 140 14.03 17.84 0.72
C VAL A 140 13.57 17.93 2.18
N GLN A 141 12.63 17.08 2.60
CA GLN A 141 12.17 17.01 4.00
C GLN A 141 13.32 16.70 4.97
N ALA A 142 14.11 15.67 4.68
CA ALA A 142 15.19 15.21 5.58
C ALA A 142 16.35 16.22 5.70
N ILE A 143 16.62 16.97 4.62
CA ILE A 143 17.68 17.98 4.61
C ILE A 143 17.33 19.16 5.54
N ASP A 144 16.05 19.51 5.65
CA ASP A 144 15.60 20.59 6.53
C ASP A 144 15.50 20.13 8.00
N GLU A 145 15.07 18.88 8.24
CA GLU A 145 15.03 18.28 9.58
C GLU A 145 16.43 18.09 10.22
N HIS A 146 17.48 17.95 9.40
CA HIS A 146 18.87 17.74 9.86
C HIS A 146 19.86 18.88 9.54
N GLY A 147 19.43 19.91 8.83
CA GLY A 147 20.03 21.26 8.86
C GLY A 147 21.56 21.35 8.78
N THR A 148 22.18 20.71 7.78
CA THR A 148 23.45 21.09 7.11
C THR A 148 23.82 19.96 6.14
N VAL A 149 24.29 20.31 4.95
CA VAL A 149 24.74 19.36 3.92
C VAL A 149 26.20 19.62 3.59
N ALA A 150 26.92 18.61 3.11
CA ALA A 150 28.27 18.82 2.59
C ALA A 150 28.21 19.69 1.32
N HIS A 151 28.92 20.81 1.32
CA HIS A 151 29.06 21.66 0.14
C HIS A 151 29.72 20.84 -1.00
N PRO A 152 29.15 20.83 -2.22
CA PRO A 152 29.60 19.92 -3.29
C PRO A 152 31.03 20.18 -3.76
N GLU A 153 31.57 21.39 -3.56
CA GLU A 153 32.94 21.73 -3.97
C GLU A 153 33.95 21.70 -2.81
N THR A 154 33.52 21.93 -1.57
CA THR A 154 34.43 22.12 -0.42
C THR A 154 34.31 21.02 0.63
N GLY A 155 33.21 20.26 0.61
CA GLY A 155 32.91 19.20 1.58
C GLY A 155 32.48 19.71 2.96
N GLU A 156 32.46 21.03 3.19
CA GLU A 156 32.11 21.60 4.50
C GLU A 156 30.61 21.52 4.78
N PRO A 157 30.19 21.29 6.03
CA PRO A 157 28.79 21.31 6.42
C PRO A 157 28.25 22.73 6.36
N VAL A 158 27.31 22.97 5.44
CA VAL A 158 26.65 24.27 5.24
C VAL A 158 25.13 24.09 5.25
N PRO A 159 24.35 25.05 5.76
CA PRO A 159 22.90 24.99 5.65
C PRO A 159 22.49 24.85 4.18
N PHE A 160 21.57 23.93 3.89
CA PHE A 160 21.16 23.67 2.52
C PHE A 160 20.56 24.90 1.84
N ILE A 161 19.86 25.73 2.62
CA ILE A 161 19.28 27.00 2.19
C ILE A 161 20.33 28.08 1.86
N ASP A 162 21.60 27.89 2.24
CA ASP A 162 22.67 28.85 1.97
C ASP A 162 23.46 28.46 0.71
N LEU A 163 23.28 27.24 0.21
CA LEU A 163 23.92 26.79 -1.02
C LEU A 163 23.36 27.56 -2.23
N PRO A 164 24.20 27.89 -3.23
CA PRO A 164 23.73 28.31 -4.54
C PRO A 164 22.81 27.26 -5.18
N GLU A 165 21.84 27.71 -5.98
CA GLU A 165 20.85 26.83 -6.61
C GLU A 165 21.46 25.65 -7.38
N PRO A 166 22.55 25.81 -8.19
CA PRO A 166 23.20 24.67 -8.84
C PRO A 166 23.78 23.64 -7.85
N ALA A 167 24.32 24.11 -6.72
CA ALA A 167 24.90 23.26 -5.68
C ALA A 167 23.81 22.46 -4.95
N ARG A 168 22.66 23.08 -4.68
CA ARG A 168 21.48 22.38 -4.12
C ARG A 168 21.00 21.24 -5.03
N ILE A 169 20.97 21.47 -6.35
CA ILE A 169 20.60 20.44 -7.34
C ILE A 169 21.56 19.27 -7.31
N ALA A 170 22.87 19.53 -7.21
CA ALA A 170 23.88 18.48 -7.14
C ALA A 170 23.71 17.62 -5.87
N VAL A 171 23.59 18.25 -4.70
CA VAL A 171 23.41 17.57 -3.41
C VAL A 171 22.17 16.69 -3.40
N ILE A 172 21.04 17.19 -3.93
CA ILE A 172 19.81 16.40 -3.95
C ILE A 172 19.84 15.32 -5.00
N ARG A 173 20.44 15.55 -6.17
CA ARG A 173 20.65 14.49 -7.15
C ARG A 173 21.46 13.36 -6.54
N GLU A 174 22.54 13.67 -5.85
CA GLU A 174 23.38 12.69 -5.16
C GLU A 174 22.60 11.93 -4.09
N ASN A 175 21.91 12.63 -3.19
CA ASN A 175 21.09 12.00 -2.15
C ASN A 175 19.91 11.19 -2.70
N VAL A 176 19.26 11.64 -3.78
CA VAL A 176 18.23 10.86 -4.48
C VAL A 176 18.87 9.63 -5.10
N THR A 177 20.03 9.72 -5.75
CA THR A 177 20.71 8.54 -6.30
C THR A 177 21.11 7.56 -5.20
N THR A 178 21.77 8.01 -4.14
CA THR A 178 22.19 7.17 -3.01
C THR A 178 20.97 6.58 -2.31
N GLY A 179 19.96 7.39 -1.99
CA GLY A 179 18.71 6.93 -1.38
C GLY A 179 17.88 6.02 -2.29
N THR A 180 17.96 6.17 -3.61
CA THR A 180 17.34 5.26 -4.59
C THR A 180 18.11 3.94 -4.66
N HIS A 181 19.44 3.98 -4.62
CA HIS A 181 20.28 2.78 -4.55
C HIS A 181 20.02 2.00 -3.26
N GLU A 182 19.95 2.68 -2.11
CA GLU A 182 19.63 2.04 -0.83
C GLU A 182 18.20 1.47 -0.82
N ARG A 183 17.21 2.18 -1.36
CA ARG A 183 15.84 1.68 -1.48
C ARG A 183 15.72 0.49 -2.42
N LEU A 184 16.42 0.52 -3.55
CA LEU A 184 16.50 -0.61 -4.49
C LEU A 184 17.20 -1.80 -3.85
N GLN A 185 18.27 -1.59 -3.08
CA GLN A 185 18.93 -2.66 -2.34
C GLN A 185 18.03 -3.24 -1.26
N ARG A 186 17.28 -2.42 -0.50
CA ARG A 186 16.28 -2.91 0.48
C ARG A 186 15.13 -3.64 -0.21
N GLN A 187 14.67 -3.17 -1.36
CA GLN A 187 13.65 -3.86 -2.15
C GLN A 187 14.19 -5.18 -2.70
N GLN A 188 15.42 -5.20 -3.20
CA GLN A 188 16.08 -6.41 -3.69
C GLN A 188 16.33 -7.40 -2.57
N GLN A 189 16.75 -6.92 -1.40
CA GLN A 189 16.86 -7.72 -0.17
C GLN A 189 15.49 -8.23 0.27
N HIS A 190 14.42 -7.43 0.29
CA HIS A 190 13.07 -7.91 0.58
C HIS A 190 12.53 -8.88 -0.48
N ILE A 191 12.87 -8.69 -1.76
CA ILE A 191 12.53 -9.62 -2.84
C ILE A 191 13.34 -10.92 -2.70
N GLU A 192 14.61 -10.83 -2.33
CA GLU A 192 15.49 -11.96 -2.14
C GLU A 192 15.16 -12.72 -0.86
N GLU A 193 14.83 -12.01 0.21
CA GLU A 193 14.33 -12.50 1.50
C GLU A 193 12.92 -13.08 1.34
N SER A 194 12.03 -12.45 0.57
CA SER A 194 10.74 -13.06 0.21
C SER A 194 10.90 -14.24 -0.74
N LYS A 195 11.90 -14.26 -1.63
CA LYS A 195 12.25 -15.43 -2.46
C LYS A 195 12.90 -16.53 -1.63
N LEU A 196 13.70 -16.21 -0.62
CA LEU A 196 14.26 -17.13 0.36
C LEU A 196 13.15 -17.68 1.26
N GLN A 197 12.24 -16.83 1.71
CA GLN A 197 11.02 -17.22 2.44
C GLN A 197 10.03 -17.97 1.56
N ALA A 198 9.97 -17.73 0.24
CA ALA A 198 9.14 -18.50 -0.69
C ALA A 198 9.81 -19.83 -1.07
N ARG A 199 11.14 -19.87 -1.15
CA ARG A 199 11.93 -21.10 -1.27
C ARG A 199 11.89 -21.93 0.01
N SER A 200 11.75 -21.30 1.18
CA SER A 200 11.52 -21.96 2.47
C SER A 200 10.04 -22.17 2.79
N ASN A 201 9.11 -21.66 1.97
CA ASN A 201 7.69 -21.92 2.10
C ASN A 201 7.16 -22.72 0.91
N GLY A 202 7.54 -24.00 0.87
CA GLY A 202 6.51 -25.02 0.69
C GLY A 202 5.58 -24.97 1.90
N ARG A 203 4.63 -24.03 1.93
CA ARG A 203 3.64 -23.77 3.01
C ARG A 203 3.76 -24.65 4.29
N GLY A 204 4.61 -24.20 5.22
CA GLY A 204 4.52 -24.48 6.66
C GLY A 204 5.56 -25.45 7.22
N GLY A 205 6.10 -25.13 8.40
CA GLY A 205 7.14 -25.91 9.10
C GLY A 205 6.83 -27.38 9.45
N TRP A 206 5.66 -27.89 9.09
CA TRP A 206 5.39 -29.33 9.15
C TRP A 206 6.08 -30.09 8.01
N THR A 207 6.34 -29.44 6.87
CA THR A 207 7.08 -30.03 5.74
C THR A 207 8.57 -30.11 6.07
N ASP A 208 9.14 -29.07 6.69
CA ASP A 208 10.52 -29.12 7.17
C ASP A 208 10.67 -30.18 8.27
N TRP A 209 9.75 -30.22 9.24
CA TRP A 209 9.74 -31.29 10.25
C TRP A 209 9.65 -32.67 9.62
N PHE A 210 8.81 -32.86 8.59
CA PHE A 210 8.68 -34.15 7.90
C PHE A 210 10.01 -34.58 7.29
N MET A 211 10.71 -33.68 6.59
CA MET A 211 11.99 -33.97 5.96
C MET A 211 13.10 -34.21 6.99
N ASP A 212 13.16 -33.38 8.03
CA ASP A 212 14.13 -33.52 9.13
C ASP A 212 13.91 -34.82 9.90
N TYR A 213 12.66 -35.19 10.18
CA TYR A 213 12.34 -36.41 10.90
C TYR A 213 12.72 -37.65 10.10
N VAL A 214 12.43 -37.66 8.79
CA VAL A 214 12.87 -38.73 7.89
C VAL A 214 14.40 -38.86 7.89
N ALA A 215 15.13 -37.75 7.84
CA ALA A 215 16.58 -37.74 7.80
C ALA A 215 17.24 -38.16 9.13
N GLN A 216 16.63 -37.84 10.27
CA GLN A 216 17.26 -37.96 11.59
C GLN A 216 16.77 -39.15 12.42
N HIS A 217 15.55 -39.64 12.17
CA HIS A 217 14.89 -40.58 13.08
C HIS A 217 14.38 -41.87 12.44
N LEU A 218 14.32 -41.97 11.11
CA LEU A 218 13.95 -43.22 10.45
C LEU A 218 15.16 -44.12 10.19
N THR A 219 14.97 -45.42 10.39
CA THR A 219 15.94 -46.45 9.96
C THR A 219 15.79 -46.73 8.46
N PRO A 220 16.78 -47.40 7.81
CA PRO A 220 16.66 -47.77 6.40
C PRO A 220 15.46 -48.67 6.07
N SER A 221 14.95 -49.40 7.05
CA SER A 221 13.75 -50.24 6.93
C SER A 221 12.46 -49.48 7.23
N GLN A 222 12.50 -48.20 7.58
CA GLN A 222 11.32 -47.42 7.97
C GLN A 222 10.97 -46.35 6.95
N GLU A 223 9.66 -46.14 6.77
CA GLU A 223 9.11 -45.09 5.93
C GLU A 223 8.01 -44.34 6.67
N LEU A 224 7.95 -43.03 6.45
CA LEU A 224 6.80 -42.21 6.84
C LEU A 224 5.78 -42.20 5.69
N ARG A 225 4.57 -42.67 5.96
CA ARG A 225 3.47 -42.75 4.99
C ARG A 225 2.33 -41.84 5.39
N ILE A 226 1.79 -41.09 4.42
CA ILE A 226 0.52 -40.40 4.56
C ILE A 226 -0.52 -41.16 3.75
N VAL A 227 -1.56 -41.66 4.42
CA VAL A 227 -2.56 -42.55 3.84
C VAL A 227 -3.93 -41.90 3.92
N GLY A 228 -4.68 -41.91 2.81
CA GLY A 228 -6.08 -41.51 2.77
C GLY A 228 -7.01 -42.72 2.93
N LYS A 229 -8.04 -42.61 3.78
CA LYS A 229 -9.07 -43.63 4.03
C LYS A 229 -10.45 -42.98 4.10
N GLN A 230 -11.51 -43.76 3.94
CA GLN A 230 -12.87 -43.31 4.26
C GLN A 230 -13.21 -43.70 5.71
N ASP A 231 -13.87 -42.81 6.44
CA ASP A 231 -14.43 -43.12 7.76
C ASP A 231 -15.71 -43.97 7.64
N ALA A 232 -16.29 -44.38 8.78
CA ALA A 232 -17.51 -45.18 8.82
C ALA A 232 -18.74 -44.49 8.19
N SER A 233 -18.66 -43.18 7.96
CA SER A 233 -19.70 -42.37 7.30
C SER A 233 -19.37 -42.07 5.83
N GLY A 234 -18.27 -42.60 5.30
CA GLY A 234 -17.84 -42.41 3.92
C GLY A 234 -17.06 -41.12 3.64
N ASN A 235 -16.74 -40.32 4.67
CA ASN A 235 -15.98 -39.09 4.49
C ASN A 235 -14.48 -39.38 4.36
N PRO A 236 -13.75 -38.66 3.48
CA PRO A 236 -12.31 -38.84 3.34
C PRO A 236 -11.58 -38.32 4.59
N LYS A 237 -10.67 -39.13 5.11
CA LYS A 237 -9.74 -38.80 6.19
C LYS A 237 -8.32 -39.15 5.76
N VAL A 238 -7.35 -38.41 6.28
CA VAL A 238 -5.92 -38.65 6.06
C VAL A 238 -5.21 -38.92 7.38
N GLN A 239 -4.27 -39.86 7.37
CA GLN A 239 -3.52 -40.28 8.55
C GLN A 239 -2.04 -40.40 8.22
N ALA A 240 -1.16 -39.94 9.11
CA ALA A 240 0.28 -40.10 8.98
C ALA A 240 0.78 -41.22 9.89
N LEU A 241 1.65 -42.08 9.35
CA LEU A 241 2.12 -43.32 9.97
C LEU A 241 3.63 -43.45 9.74
N ILE A 242 4.33 -44.10 10.67
CA ILE A 242 5.66 -44.65 10.45
C ILE A 242 5.50 -46.17 10.36
N VAL A 243 6.00 -46.76 9.29
CA VAL A 243 5.84 -48.19 9.00
C VAL A 243 7.20 -48.78 8.70
N ASP A 244 7.46 -49.95 9.28
CA ASP A 244 8.61 -50.77 8.90
C ASP A 244 8.27 -51.57 7.62
N THR A 245 9.10 -51.44 6.60
CA THR A 245 8.87 -51.95 5.25
C THR A 245 9.14 -53.44 5.13
N GLU A 246 9.95 -54.01 6.02
CA GLU A 246 10.29 -55.44 6.02
C GLU A 246 9.22 -56.25 6.77
N THR A 247 8.75 -55.75 7.90
CA THR A 247 7.78 -56.43 8.77
C THR A 247 6.34 -55.99 8.52
N HIS A 248 6.14 -54.91 7.77
CA HIS A 248 4.85 -54.22 7.58
C HIS A 248 4.19 -53.77 8.89
N ALA A 249 4.94 -53.68 9.99
CA ALA A 249 4.43 -53.23 11.27
C ALA A 249 4.36 -51.70 11.32
N THR A 250 3.25 -51.17 11.87
CA THR A 250 3.14 -49.75 12.19
C THR A 250 3.91 -49.45 13.46
N VAL A 251 4.90 -48.57 13.36
CA VAL A 251 5.81 -48.18 14.45
C VAL A 251 5.22 -47.03 15.28
N ALA A 252 4.60 -46.05 14.60
CA ALA A 252 3.90 -44.94 15.25
C ALA A 252 2.81 -44.39 14.31
N TYR A 253 1.76 -43.77 14.86
CA TYR A 253 0.68 -43.21 14.06
C TYR A 253 -0.02 -42.06 14.77
N GLY A 254 -0.37 -41.02 14.01
CA GLY A 254 -1.22 -39.93 14.51
C GLY A 254 -2.70 -40.21 14.32
N GLU A 255 -3.56 -39.49 15.04
CA GLU A 255 -5.02 -39.51 14.82
C GLU A 255 -5.40 -39.07 13.39
N PRO A 256 -6.42 -39.69 12.75
CA PRO A 256 -6.90 -39.28 11.44
C PRO A 256 -7.42 -37.83 11.42
N ALA A 257 -7.20 -37.13 10.31
CA ALA A 257 -7.56 -35.72 10.14
C ALA A 257 -8.23 -35.41 8.80
N ASP A 258 -8.83 -34.23 8.69
CA ASP A 258 -9.52 -33.76 7.49
C ASP A 258 -8.57 -33.21 6.41
N TRP A 259 -7.30 -32.92 6.74
CA TRP A 259 -6.32 -32.41 5.78
C TRP A 259 -4.88 -32.80 6.13
N LEU A 260 -4.02 -32.87 5.11
CA LEU A 260 -2.66 -33.46 5.18
C LEU A 260 -1.79 -32.85 6.30
N LYS A 261 -1.79 -31.52 6.43
CA LYS A 261 -1.02 -30.82 7.47
C LYS A 261 -1.40 -31.28 8.88
N LYS A 262 -2.70 -31.45 9.18
CA LYS A 262 -3.13 -31.86 10.53
C LYS A 262 -2.80 -33.33 10.80
N ALA A 263 -2.85 -34.19 9.79
CA ALA A 263 -2.42 -35.58 9.92
C ALA A 263 -0.94 -35.70 10.32
N VAL A 264 -0.06 -34.90 9.72
CA VAL A 264 1.35 -34.88 10.10
C VAL A 264 1.55 -34.27 11.49
N LEU A 265 0.85 -33.18 11.82
CA LEU A 265 0.93 -32.59 13.17
C LEU A 265 0.48 -33.55 14.28
N ASN A 266 -0.54 -34.37 14.03
CA ASN A 266 -0.97 -35.39 14.99
C ASN A 266 0.11 -36.47 15.19
N LEU A 267 0.86 -36.84 14.14
CA LEU A 267 2.01 -37.74 14.27
C LEU A 267 3.17 -37.07 15.02
N VAL A 268 3.39 -35.76 14.83
CA VAL A 268 4.38 -35.00 15.61
C VAL A 268 4.06 -35.04 17.09
N GLU A 269 2.79 -34.85 17.47
CA GLU A 269 2.32 -34.94 18.85
C GLU A 269 2.56 -36.34 19.44
N GLU A 270 2.26 -37.40 18.69
CA GLU A 270 2.46 -38.79 19.12
C GLU A 270 3.95 -39.13 19.35
N VAL A 271 4.83 -38.68 18.46
CA VAL A 271 6.26 -39.04 18.53
C VAL A 271 7.06 -38.16 19.50
N LYS A 272 6.52 -36.98 19.86
CA LYS A 272 7.12 -36.09 20.87
C LYS A 272 6.57 -36.29 22.28
N GLY A 273 5.40 -36.93 22.42
CA GLY A 273 4.78 -37.30 23.69
C GLY A 273 5.43 -38.52 24.33
#